data_AF-A0A926I331-F1
#
_entry.id   AF-A0A926I331-F1
#
_cell.length_a   1.000
_cell.length_b   1.000
_cell.length_c   1.000
_cell.angle_alpha   90.00
_cell.angle_beta   90.00
_cell.angle_gamma   90.00
#
_symmetry.space_group_name_H-M   'P 1'
#
loop_
_entity.id
_entity.type
_entity.pdbx_description
1 polymer ?
#
loop_
_entity_poly.entity_id
_entity_poly.type
_entity_poly.pdbx_seq_one_letter_code
_entity_poly.pdbx_strand_id
1 'polypeptide(L)'
;MNQMKYCPFCGNPLPLPGAKFCPECGESLVVAPVPEPAAEPELPQRAPRAAHRAEQHSEPEPAAPRLTPEELWRQAISEEVEEEIPMESAVAPPSAVEIKAEPEAAVQAAAPEPSAAPVAVLDFPAASELNEEARDLPIPEPLPVQKREKPAAAVSTQKPKKRSSHGSGVIWMTVAALVLALAGAIGFVLLKMNAANAPQKAVDAFVDAVAQGDNSYVVANIETAGSGLSSSEDVARMVASMREDMDLSALKDHLLSSQGDAMGGYNETYSCFSLKQTKDTLFSQKYVVKVSPVQVKVQTAVEDMTLYVDDKAVSADLAEGGLLLKVSPGSHTIHAVYSAYGPEYELGRAELTGSFSSTVPVEVSLGQGVASLEVELAGTETGLEVLVDGKSSSIQPEGGFIVLHPAFEGMQVTIRCDQYTQDFTVAGGGDQIEAVDYIAQQEAQNPNPASPAEMTNRQLINSLGPRFYSFYLSYLDAINQWKPELIKGVSEAYREDLLQKMEAYNKDLLFDFHAMTFDRRSIDRYEKDGELYATFNVQADYDYAYKSDDSKWFAGGNYQIVTMHYNSGSGEWEVFGTQVKESLDFSSDTFDIKA
;
A
#
# COMPACT_ATOMS: atom_id res chain seq x y z
N MET A 1 -57.75 -10.05 -42.30
CA MET A 1 -56.27 -9.90 -42.27
C MET A 1 -55.84 -10.38 -40.89
N ASN A 2 -55.27 -11.58 -40.78
CA ASN A 2 -54.76 -12.10 -39.52
C ASN A 2 -53.48 -11.32 -39.16
N GLN A 3 -53.49 -10.55 -38.08
CA GLN A 3 -52.25 -10.02 -37.49
C GLN A 3 -51.42 -11.23 -37.02
N MET A 4 -50.25 -11.43 -37.63
CA MET A 4 -49.26 -12.36 -37.07
C MET A 4 -48.81 -11.78 -35.73
N LYS A 5 -48.89 -12.59 -34.67
CA LYS A 5 -48.35 -12.24 -33.35
C LYS A 5 -46.91 -12.69 -33.29
N TYR A 6 -46.03 -11.86 -32.74
CA TYR A 6 -44.63 -12.19 -32.52
C TYR A 6 -44.43 -12.64 -31.06
N CYS A 7 -43.44 -13.49 -30.83
CA CYS A 7 -43.03 -13.88 -29.49
C CYS A 7 -42.50 -12.63 -28.76
N PRO A 8 -43.01 -12.27 -27.58
CA PRO A 8 -42.53 -11.10 -26.83
C PRO A 8 -41.11 -11.29 -26.30
N PHE A 9 -40.60 -12.53 -26.27
CA PHE A 9 -39.30 -12.87 -25.71
C PHE A 9 -38.19 -12.89 -26.77
N CYS A 10 -38.43 -13.49 -27.94
CA CYS A 10 -37.41 -13.63 -29.00
C CYS A 10 -37.73 -12.91 -30.31
N GLY A 11 -38.89 -12.25 -30.42
CA GLY A 11 -39.26 -11.47 -31.60
C GLY A 11 -39.65 -12.28 -32.84
N ASN A 12 -39.58 -13.62 -32.81
CA ASN A 12 -39.96 -14.47 -33.95
C ASN A 12 -41.49 -14.62 -34.12
N PRO A 13 -42.01 -14.78 -35.36
CA PRO A 13 -43.44 -14.90 -35.62
C PRO A 13 -44.00 -16.21 -35.06
N LEU A 14 -45.10 -16.13 -34.31
CA LEU A 14 -45.76 -17.30 -33.74
C LEU A 14 -46.59 -18.01 -34.82
N PRO A 15 -46.39 -19.33 -35.03
CA PRO A 15 -47.05 -20.05 -36.11
C PRO A 15 -48.57 -20.20 -35.91
N LEU A 16 -49.07 -20.03 -34.68
CA LEU A 16 -50.49 -20.12 -34.36
C LEU A 16 -50.90 -19.09 -33.29
N PRO A 17 -52.04 -18.38 -33.46
CA PRO A 17 -52.63 -17.53 -32.43
C PRO A 17 -53.21 -18.42 -31.31
N GLY A 18 -52.37 -18.79 -30.34
CA GLY A 18 -52.71 -19.69 -29.24
C GLY A 18 -51.61 -20.67 -28.83
N ALA A 19 -50.40 -20.55 -29.39
CA ALA A 19 -49.24 -21.31 -28.94
C ALA A 19 -48.98 -21.01 -27.45
N LYS A 20 -48.89 -22.07 -26.63
CA LYS A 20 -48.54 -21.95 -25.20
C LYS A 20 -47.04 -21.79 -24.96
N PHE A 21 -46.24 -22.12 -25.97
CA PHE A 21 -44.78 -22.03 -25.94
C PHE A 21 -44.29 -21.50 -27.29
N CYS A 22 -43.19 -20.74 -27.28
CA CYS A 22 -42.53 -20.34 -28.50
C CYS A 22 -41.73 -21.53 -29.07
N PRO A 23 -41.94 -21.94 -30.34
CA PRO A 23 -41.20 -23.05 -30.92
C PRO A 23 -39.73 -22.74 -31.20
N GLU A 24 -39.36 -21.46 -31.28
CA GLU A 24 -38.00 -21.02 -31.56
C GLU A 24 -37.16 -20.89 -30.27
N CYS A 25 -37.71 -20.30 -29.20
CA CYS A 25 -36.97 -20.08 -27.95
C CYS A 25 -37.44 -20.92 -26.76
N GLY A 26 -38.45 -21.78 -26.92
CA GLY A 26 -38.95 -22.67 -25.85
C GLY A 26 -39.80 -22.00 -24.77
N GLU A 27 -39.80 -20.66 -24.70
CA GLU A 27 -40.40 -19.89 -23.60
C GLU A 27 -41.93 -20.02 -23.52
N SER A 28 -42.47 -20.04 -22.29
CA SER A 28 -43.91 -20.13 -22.04
C SER A 28 -44.60 -18.81 -22.34
N LEU A 29 -45.64 -18.86 -23.18
CA LEU A 29 -46.46 -17.69 -23.57
C LEU A 29 -47.72 -17.55 -22.70
N VAL A 30 -47.85 -18.37 -21.65
CA VAL A 30 -48.97 -18.33 -20.72
C VAL A 30 -48.75 -17.21 -19.70
N VAL A 31 -49.30 -16.04 -19.98
CA VAL A 31 -49.42 -14.96 -18.99
C VAL A 31 -50.30 -15.47 -17.84
N ALA A 32 -49.71 -15.64 -16.65
CA ALA A 32 -50.46 -16.02 -15.46
C ALA A 32 -51.54 -14.95 -15.18
N PRO A 33 -52.79 -15.33 -14.89
CA PRO A 33 -53.78 -14.37 -14.44
C PRO A 33 -53.35 -13.80 -13.08
N VAL A 34 -53.39 -12.47 -12.99
CA VAL A 34 -53.14 -11.69 -11.76
C VAL A 34 -54.05 -12.21 -10.64
N PRO A 35 -53.52 -12.63 -9.48
CA PRO A 35 -54.37 -13.10 -8.39
C PRO A 35 -55.02 -11.92 -7.66
N GLU A 36 -56.35 -11.94 -7.57
CA GLU A 36 -57.11 -11.14 -6.61
C GLU A 36 -56.87 -11.64 -5.17
N PRO A 37 -56.88 -10.75 -4.15
CA PRO A 37 -56.48 -11.08 -2.80
C PRO A 37 -57.61 -11.78 -2.04
N ALA A 38 -57.32 -12.92 -1.41
CA ALA A 38 -58.24 -13.56 -0.47
C ALA A 38 -57.52 -14.04 0.79
N ALA A 39 -57.85 -13.35 1.88
CA ALA A 39 -57.98 -13.75 3.29
C ALA A 39 -57.31 -15.07 3.79
N GLU A 40 -56.47 -14.89 4.82
CA GLU A 40 -56.23 -15.84 5.92
C GLU A 40 -57.47 -16.00 6.83
N PRO A 41 -57.55 -16.95 7.80
CA PRO A 41 -56.59 -18.00 8.18
C PRO A 41 -57.24 -19.39 8.44
N GLU A 42 -56.42 -20.43 8.70
CA GLU A 42 -56.53 -21.29 9.91
C GLU A 42 -55.46 -22.42 9.94
N LEU A 43 -54.71 -22.45 11.03
CA LEU A 43 -53.86 -23.57 11.49
C LEU A 43 -54.74 -24.75 11.94
N PRO A 44 -54.29 -26.02 11.82
CA PRO A 44 -53.82 -26.67 13.05
C PRO A 44 -52.71 -27.75 12.93
N GLN A 45 -51.83 -27.70 13.93
CA GLN A 45 -51.38 -28.80 14.80
C GLN A 45 -50.26 -29.79 14.37
N ARG A 46 -49.34 -29.95 15.35
CA ARG A 46 -48.16 -30.82 15.39
C ARG A 46 -48.48 -32.25 15.89
N ALA A 47 -47.67 -33.19 15.36
CA ALA A 47 -47.10 -34.41 15.97
C ALA A 47 -48.01 -35.66 16.11
N PRO A 48 -47.47 -36.92 16.10
CA PRO A 48 -46.09 -37.30 16.46
C PRO A 48 -45.36 -38.35 15.59
N ARG A 49 -44.06 -38.49 15.91
CA ARG A 49 -43.10 -39.54 15.50
C ARG A 49 -43.68 -40.96 15.52
N ALA A 50 -43.36 -41.75 14.49
CA ALA A 50 -43.12 -43.19 14.62
C ALA A 50 -42.01 -43.62 13.64
N ALA A 51 -40.99 -44.26 14.18
CA ALA A 51 -39.94 -44.93 13.44
C ALA A 51 -40.46 -46.23 12.83
N HIS A 52 -40.16 -46.50 11.57
CA HIS A 52 -39.87 -47.86 11.11
C HIS A 52 -39.02 -47.82 9.84
N ARG A 53 -37.78 -48.29 10.02
CA ARG A 53 -36.81 -48.73 9.02
C ARG A 53 -37.42 -49.86 8.17
N ALA A 54 -37.54 -49.64 6.87
CA ALA A 54 -37.70 -50.69 5.87
C ALA A 54 -36.95 -50.24 4.61
N GLU A 55 -35.97 -51.05 4.22
CA GLU A 55 -35.20 -50.91 2.98
C GLU A 55 -36.16 -50.99 1.79
N GLN A 56 -36.28 -49.90 1.04
CA GLN A 56 -36.84 -49.90 -0.31
C GLN A 56 -35.81 -49.25 -1.23
N HIS A 57 -35.39 -50.04 -2.22
CA HIS A 57 -34.72 -49.55 -3.42
C HIS A 57 -35.61 -48.46 -4.05
N SER A 58 -35.25 -47.20 -3.82
CA SER A 58 -35.76 -46.07 -4.57
C SER A 58 -35.04 -46.03 -5.92
N GLU A 59 -35.83 -46.24 -6.96
CA GLU A 59 -35.60 -45.75 -8.31
C GLU A 59 -35.00 -44.33 -8.27
N PRO A 60 -33.97 -44.00 -9.08
CA PRO A 60 -33.35 -42.69 -9.01
C PRO A 60 -34.41 -41.63 -9.28
N GLU A 61 -34.62 -40.78 -8.28
CA GLU A 61 -35.43 -39.57 -8.38
C GLU A 61 -34.92 -38.79 -9.61
N PRO A 62 -35.81 -38.35 -10.53
CA PRO A 62 -35.38 -37.59 -11.68
C PRO A 62 -34.64 -36.35 -11.16
N ALA A 63 -33.34 -36.28 -11.47
CA ALA A 63 -32.50 -35.16 -11.09
C ALA A 63 -33.24 -33.86 -11.44
N ALA A 64 -33.30 -32.93 -10.47
CA ALA A 64 -33.88 -31.62 -10.70
C ALA A 64 -33.27 -31.05 -11.99
N PRO A 65 -34.09 -30.45 -12.88
CA PRO A 65 -33.59 -29.88 -14.13
C PRO A 65 -32.48 -28.88 -13.76
N ARG A 66 -31.28 -29.11 -14.29
CA ARG A 66 -30.16 -28.18 -14.13
C ARG A 66 -30.58 -26.86 -14.76
N LEU A 67 -30.41 -25.77 -14.01
CA LEU A 67 -30.64 -24.42 -14.52
C LEU A 67 -29.72 -24.18 -15.72
N THR A 68 -30.23 -23.46 -16.70
CA THR A 68 -29.44 -23.00 -17.84
C THR A 68 -28.41 -21.96 -17.40
N PRO A 69 -27.31 -21.77 -18.14
CA PRO A 69 -26.36 -20.67 -17.92
C PRO A 69 -27.03 -19.31 -17.73
N GLU A 70 -28.09 -19.04 -18.51
CA GLU A 70 -28.84 -17.79 -18.46
C GLU A 70 -29.66 -17.65 -17.18
N GLU A 71 -30.21 -18.76 -16.67
CA GLU A 71 -30.96 -18.78 -15.40
C GLU A 71 -30.04 -18.63 -14.19
N LEU A 72 -28.89 -19.33 -14.17
CA LEU A 72 -27.87 -19.17 -13.13
C LEU A 72 -27.34 -17.73 -13.08
N TRP A 73 -27.11 -17.14 -14.25
CA TRP A 73 -26.70 -15.74 -14.37
C TRP A 73 -27.75 -14.77 -13.80
N ARG A 74 -29.03 -14.97 -14.15
CA ARG A 74 -30.11 -14.12 -13.64
C ARG A 74 -30.27 -14.22 -12.14
N GLN A 75 -30.11 -15.43 -11.57
CA GLN A 75 -30.18 -15.63 -10.14
C GLN A 75 -29.07 -14.86 -9.42
N ALA A 76 -27.84 -14.95 -9.90
CA ALA A 76 -26.70 -14.25 -9.31
C ALA A 76 -26.85 -12.72 -9.37
N ILE A 77 -27.40 -12.15 -10.46
CA ILE A 77 -27.72 -10.70 -10.50
C ILE A 77 -28.84 -10.32 -9.52
N SER A 78 -29.86 -11.17 -9.36
CA SER A 78 -31.00 -10.85 -8.50
C SER A 78 -30.69 -10.92 -7.00
N GLU A 79 -29.78 -11.78 -6.57
CA GLU A 79 -29.40 -11.93 -5.16
C GLU A 79 -28.65 -10.71 -4.62
N GLU A 80 -27.91 -9.96 -5.45
CA GLU A 80 -27.25 -8.71 -5.05
C GLU A 80 -28.23 -7.54 -4.82
N VAL A 81 -29.38 -7.52 -5.51
CA VAL A 81 -30.34 -6.40 -5.43
C VAL A 81 -31.21 -6.49 -4.17
N GLU A 82 -31.33 -7.66 -3.54
CA GLU A 82 -32.15 -7.86 -2.33
C GLU A 82 -31.40 -7.65 -0.99
N GLU A 83 -30.08 -7.41 -0.99
CA GLU A 83 -29.30 -7.18 0.24
C GLU A 83 -29.29 -5.71 0.75
N GLU A 84 -30.22 -4.85 0.33
CA GLU A 84 -30.48 -3.59 1.03
C GLU A 84 -31.32 -3.81 2.30
N ILE A 85 -30.64 -4.09 3.41
CA ILE A 85 -31.23 -4.15 4.75
C ILE A 85 -31.83 -2.77 5.08
N PRO A 86 -33.12 -2.66 5.47
CA PRO A 86 -33.66 -1.38 5.93
C PRO A 86 -33.01 -1.00 7.26
N MET A 87 -32.26 0.11 7.28
CA MET A 87 -31.76 0.72 8.51
C MET A 87 -32.92 1.18 9.39
N GLU A 88 -33.28 0.35 10.38
CA GLU A 88 -34.16 0.76 11.47
C GLU A 88 -33.36 1.42 12.62
N SER A 89 -33.87 2.57 13.02
CA SER A 89 -33.29 3.58 13.91
C SER A 89 -33.09 3.16 15.38
N ALA A 90 -31.86 3.38 15.87
CA ALA A 90 -31.43 3.87 17.19
C ALA A 90 -31.99 3.27 18.51
N VAL A 91 -31.10 2.70 19.35
CA VAL A 91 -31.10 2.87 20.83
C VAL A 91 -29.67 2.85 21.40
N ALA A 92 -29.44 3.73 22.39
CA ALA A 92 -28.22 4.09 23.15
C ALA A 92 -27.41 2.97 23.85
N PRO A 93 -26.14 3.23 24.26
CA PRO A 93 -25.24 2.21 24.82
C PRO A 93 -25.39 2.05 26.35
N PRO A 94 -25.20 0.83 26.91
CA PRO A 94 -24.96 0.68 28.33
C PRO A 94 -23.46 0.67 28.67
N SER A 95 -23.21 1.23 29.85
CA SER A 95 -21.92 1.47 30.50
C SER A 95 -21.06 0.23 30.81
N ALA A 96 -19.75 0.47 30.74
CA ALA A 96 -18.67 0.05 31.65
C ALA A 96 -18.80 -1.31 32.38
N VAL A 97 -17.93 -2.25 32.01
CA VAL A 97 -17.50 -3.35 32.87
C VAL A 97 -15.97 -3.40 32.91
N GLU A 98 -15.44 -3.39 34.13
CA GLU A 98 -14.03 -3.53 34.50
C GLU A 98 -13.37 -4.78 33.91
N ILE A 99 -12.23 -4.60 33.26
CA ILE A 99 -11.31 -5.69 32.92
C ILE A 99 -10.25 -5.78 34.01
N LYS A 100 -10.18 -6.93 34.68
CA LYS A 100 -9.13 -7.31 35.62
C LYS A 100 -8.14 -8.22 34.90
N ALA A 101 -6.87 -7.84 34.93
CA ALA A 101 -5.76 -8.53 34.28
C ALA A 101 -5.18 -9.71 35.11
N GLU A 102 -4.35 -10.51 34.42
CA GLU A 102 -3.41 -11.58 34.83
C GLU A 102 -3.86 -13.06 34.74
N PRO A 103 -2.94 -14.02 34.50
CA PRO A 103 -1.74 -13.98 33.64
C PRO A 103 -1.57 -15.24 32.74
N GLU A 104 -0.48 -15.20 31.96
CA GLU A 104 0.02 -16.15 30.96
C GLU A 104 0.04 -17.64 31.35
N ALA A 105 -0.26 -18.49 30.38
CA ALA A 105 0.21 -19.88 30.32
C ALA A 105 0.64 -20.23 28.89
N ALA A 106 1.94 -20.48 28.73
CA ALA A 106 2.56 -20.97 27.52
C ALA A 106 2.07 -22.38 27.15
N VAL A 107 1.64 -22.58 25.90
CA VAL A 107 1.48 -23.91 25.30
C VAL A 107 2.19 -23.92 23.95
N GLN A 108 3.28 -24.69 23.90
CA GLN A 108 3.96 -25.08 22.68
C GLN A 108 3.05 -26.03 21.89
N ALA A 109 2.76 -25.70 20.63
CA ALA A 109 2.18 -26.63 19.67
C ALA A 109 3.11 -26.71 18.44
N ALA A 110 3.53 -27.93 18.14
CA ALA A 110 4.41 -28.28 17.05
C ALA A 110 3.72 -28.06 15.68
N ALA A 111 4.45 -27.49 14.74
CA ALA A 111 4.04 -27.37 13.34
C ALA A 111 4.08 -28.74 12.64
N PRO A 112 3.07 -29.11 11.84
CA PRO A 112 3.18 -30.22 10.91
C PRO A 112 3.92 -29.79 9.62
N GLU A 113 4.78 -30.68 9.15
CA GLU A 113 5.55 -30.54 7.91
C GLU A 113 4.64 -30.44 6.66
N PRO A 114 4.97 -29.60 5.66
CA PRO A 114 4.25 -29.60 4.39
C PRO A 114 4.69 -30.79 3.52
N SER A 115 3.71 -31.61 3.17
CA SER A 115 3.81 -32.70 2.19
C SER A 115 3.96 -32.12 0.78
N ALA A 116 5.07 -32.44 0.11
CA ALA A 116 5.38 -31.99 -1.24
C ALA A 116 4.53 -32.74 -2.28
N ALA A 117 3.74 -32.00 -3.06
CA ALA A 117 3.23 -32.44 -4.36
C ALA A 117 4.25 -32.08 -5.46
N PRO A 118 4.40 -32.90 -6.52
CA PRO A 118 5.38 -32.65 -7.57
C PRO A 118 4.89 -31.58 -8.55
N VAL A 119 5.58 -30.43 -8.57
CA VAL A 119 5.46 -29.42 -9.63
C VAL A 119 6.17 -29.94 -10.87
N ALA A 120 5.42 -30.15 -11.96
CA ALA A 120 5.98 -30.42 -13.27
C ALA A 120 6.53 -29.11 -13.86
N VAL A 121 7.85 -29.01 -13.94
CA VAL A 121 8.57 -27.91 -14.60
C VAL A 121 8.43 -28.07 -16.11
N LEU A 122 7.77 -27.12 -16.77
CA LEU A 122 7.81 -26.96 -18.22
C LEU A 122 8.99 -26.04 -18.57
N ASP A 123 10.02 -26.62 -19.19
CA ASP A 123 11.15 -25.91 -19.77
C ASP A 123 10.70 -25.09 -21.00
N PHE A 124 11.09 -23.81 -21.05
CA PHE A 124 11.07 -23.00 -22.27
C PHE A 124 12.47 -22.41 -22.56
N PRO A 125 12.84 -22.28 -23.86
CA PRO A 125 14.21 -22.01 -24.28
C PRO A 125 14.59 -20.53 -24.18
N ALA A 126 15.88 -20.33 -23.94
CA ALA A 126 16.57 -19.06 -23.77
C ALA A 126 16.44 -18.11 -24.98
N ALA A 127 16.09 -16.86 -24.69
CA ALA A 127 16.32 -15.73 -25.59
C ALA A 127 17.63 -15.04 -25.20
N SER A 128 18.62 -15.14 -26.08
CA SER A 128 19.86 -14.38 -26.08
C SER A 128 19.69 -13.06 -26.83
N GLU A 129 20.55 -12.09 -26.45
CA GLU A 129 20.87 -10.80 -27.09
C GLU A 129 20.03 -9.59 -26.66
N LEU A 130 20.64 -8.72 -25.84
CA LEU A 130 21.05 -7.36 -26.26
C LEU A 130 21.81 -6.61 -25.15
N ASN A 131 22.90 -5.96 -25.59
CA ASN A 131 23.54 -4.75 -25.03
C ASN A 131 24.66 -4.87 -23.97
N GLU A 132 25.88 -5.18 -24.45
CA GLU A 132 27.14 -4.66 -23.90
C GLU A 132 27.44 -3.29 -24.55
N GLU A 133 27.19 -2.18 -23.86
CA GLU A 133 27.94 -0.94 -24.15
C GLU A 133 27.97 0.00 -22.93
N ALA A 134 29.15 0.57 -22.68
CA ALA A 134 29.49 1.65 -21.76
C ALA A 134 29.65 1.31 -20.25
N ARG A 135 30.91 1.13 -19.83
CA ARG A 135 31.48 1.77 -18.62
C ARG A 135 33.01 1.65 -18.59
N ASP A 136 33.66 2.50 -19.36
CA ASP A 136 35.07 2.89 -19.20
C ASP A 136 35.10 4.25 -18.49
N LEU A 137 35.47 4.28 -17.20
CA LEU A 137 35.94 5.50 -16.54
C LEU A 137 37.08 5.18 -15.56
N PRO A 138 38.19 5.94 -15.56
CA PRO A 138 39.39 5.62 -14.81
C PRO A 138 39.34 6.06 -13.35
N ILE A 139 39.91 5.21 -12.49
CA ILE A 139 40.20 5.45 -11.08
C ILE A 139 41.35 6.48 -10.96
N PRO A 140 41.25 7.54 -10.13
CA PRO A 140 42.36 8.46 -9.94
C PRO A 140 43.40 7.92 -8.96
N GLU A 141 44.66 7.94 -9.38
CA GLU A 141 45.85 7.64 -8.58
C GLU A 141 46.15 8.71 -7.50
N PRO A 142 46.77 8.34 -6.37
CA PRO A 142 47.13 9.28 -5.31
C PRO A 142 48.43 10.05 -5.61
N LEU A 143 48.42 11.36 -5.32
CA LEU A 143 49.55 12.28 -5.46
C LEU A 143 50.58 12.17 -4.30
N PRO A 144 51.84 12.65 -4.52
CA PRO A 144 53.01 12.17 -3.78
C PRO A 144 53.38 12.99 -2.54
N VAL A 145 54.04 12.30 -1.61
CA VAL A 145 54.69 12.80 -0.39
C VAL A 145 55.88 13.70 -0.73
N GLN A 146 55.86 14.97 -0.29
CA GLN A 146 57.03 15.85 -0.34
C GLN A 146 57.82 15.85 0.98
N LYS A 147 59.04 15.31 0.91
CA LYS A 147 60.17 15.59 1.80
C LYS A 147 60.63 17.04 1.58
N ARG A 148 60.94 17.77 2.66
CA ARG A 148 61.87 18.90 2.60
C ARG A 148 62.92 18.82 3.70
N GLU A 149 64.16 18.90 3.24
CA GLU A 149 65.39 18.93 4.02
C GLU A 149 65.68 20.32 4.61
N LYS A 150 66.58 20.30 5.59
CA LYS A 150 67.31 21.40 6.23
C LYS A 150 67.77 22.52 5.28
N PRO A 151 68.11 23.69 5.88
CA PRO A 151 69.52 24.08 5.83
C PRO A 151 70.09 24.54 7.18
N ALA A 152 71.42 24.47 7.23
CA ALA A 152 72.29 24.82 8.35
C ALA A 152 72.93 26.21 8.17
N ALA A 153 73.27 26.87 9.29
CA ALA A 153 74.43 27.75 9.51
C ALA A 153 74.48 28.05 11.02
N ALA A 154 75.44 27.57 11.83
CA ALA A 154 76.89 27.83 11.90
C ALA A 154 77.27 29.17 12.57
N VAL A 155 78.36 29.10 13.37
CA VAL A 155 79.17 30.20 13.97
C VAL A 155 78.69 30.64 15.38
N SER A 156 79.47 30.78 16.46
CA SER A 156 80.91 30.76 16.76
C SER A 156 81.15 30.45 18.24
N THR A 157 82.38 30.02 18.52
CA THR A 157 83.06 29.74 19.78
C THR A 157 83.05 30.88 20.82
N GLN A 158 83.06 30.52 22.11
CA GLN A 158 84.15 30.89 23.05
C GLN A 158 84.06 30.14 24.39
N LYS A 159 85.17 29.47 24.74
CA LYS A 159 85.54 29.04 26.10
C LYS A 159 86.04 30.27 26.88
N PRO A 160 85.87 30.36 28.21
CA PRO A 160 87.01 29.93 29.04
C PRO A 160 86.73 29.44 30.49
N LYS A 161 87.74 28.68 30.96
CA LYS A 161 88.36 28.63 32.31
C LYS A 161 87.57 28.21 33.56
N LYS A 162 87.99 27.03 34.02
CA LYS A 162 88.08 26.53 35.41
C LYS A 162 88.52 27.61 36.42
N ARG A 163 87.82 27.70 37.54
CA ARG A 163 88.37 28.10 38.84
C ARG A 163 87.65 27.37 39.99
N SER A 164 88.45 26.87 40.92
CA SER A 164 88.12 26.11 42.12
C SER A 164 87.66 27.02 43.27
N SER A 165 86.72 26.57 44.09
CA SER A 165 86.83 26.64 45.56
C SER A 165 85.76 25.76 46.23
N HIS A 166 86.19 24.99 47.23
CA HIS A 166 85.33 24.28 48.17
C HIS A 166 84.60 25.25 49.11
N GLY A 167 83.41 24.88 49.58
CA GLY A 167 82.82 25.41 50.81
C GLY A 167 81.29 25.54 50.80
N SER A 168 80.62 24.62 51.50
CA SER A 168 79.25 24.72 52.06
C SER A 168 78.11 25.25 51.17
N GLY A 169 77.43 24.37 50.44
CA GLY A 169 76.21 24.72 49.67
C GLY A 169 75.19 23.60 49.48
N VAL A 170 75.31 22.48 50.20
CA VAL A 170 74.46 21.28 49.98
C VAL A 170 73.06 21.43 50.61
N ILE A 171 72.88 22.33 51.58
CA ILE A 171 71.59 22.53 52.26
C ILE A 171 70.67 23.48 51.47
N TRP A 172 71.22 24.46 50.74
CA TRP A 172 70.39 25.39 49.96
C TRP A 172 69.87 24.80 48.64
N MET A 173 70.64 23.90 48.01
CA MET A 173 70.19 23.18 46.80
C MET A 173 69.11 22.15 47.09
N THR A 174 69.14 21.50 48.27
CA THR A 174 68.06 20.58 48.68
C THR A 174 66.79 21.35 49.03
N VAL A 175 66.87 22.48 49.74
CA VAL A 175 65.70 23.32 50.03
C VAL A 175 65.12 23.94 48.75
N ALA A 176 65.95 24.46 47.83
CA ALA A 176 65.47 25.01 46.56
C ALA A 176 64.86 23.94 45.63
N ALA A 177 65.42 22.73 45.59
CA ALA A 177 64.84 21.60 44.87
C ALA A 177 63.54 21.11 45.52
N LEU A 178 63.44 21.12 46.85
CA LEU A 178 62.20 20.77 47.56
C LEU A 178 61.11 21.82 47.34
N VAL A 179 61.46 23.13 47.33
CA VAL A 179 60.53 24.22 47.04
C VAL A 179 60.09 24.21 45.58
N LEU A 180 60.96 23.89 44.62
CA LEU A 180 60.59 23.70 43.22
C LEU A 180 59.76 22.42 43.00
N ALA A 181 60.03 21.35 43.74
CA ALA A 181 59.22 20.14 43.72
C ALA A 181 57.85 20.36 44.38
N LEU A 182 57.77 21.14 45.47
CA LEU A 182 56.51 21.54 46.11
C LEU A 182 55.74 22.55 45.24
N ALA A 183 56.39 23.54 44.64
CA ALA A 183 55.74 24.48 43.72
C ALA A 183 55.32 23.78 42.41
N GLY A 184 56.10 22.81 41.94
CA GLY A 184 55.75 21.93 40.83
C GLY A 184 54.61 20.98 41.17
N ALA A 185 54.58 20.42 42.38
CA ALA A 185 53.48 19.58 42.86
C ALA A 185 52.21 20.38 43.11
N ILE A 186 52.30 21.58 43.70
CA ILE A 186 51.17 22.51 43.89
C ILE A 186 50.69 23.02 42.53
N GLY A 187 51.60 23.37 41.61
CA GLY A 187 51.28 23.74 40.24
C GLY A 187 50.61 22.60 39.46
N PHE A 188 51.07 21.36 39.64
CA PHE A 188 50.48 20.16 39.05
C PHE A 188 49.13 19.79 39.68
N VAL A 189 48.95 19.99 40.98
CA VAL A 189 47.67 19.84 41.69
C VAL A 189 46.69 20.92 41.24
N LEU A 190 47.10 22.18 41.11
CA LEU A 190 46.26 23.27 40.60
C LEU A 190 45.91 23.08 39.12
N LEU A 191 46.84 22.60 38.30
CA LEU A 191 46.58 22.17 36.91
C LEU A 191 45.60 21.00 36.86
N LYS A 192 45.76 20.00 37.73
CA LYS A 192 44.82 18.87 37.83
C LYS A 192 43.45 19.28 38.35
N MET A 193 43.36 20.21 39.30
CA MET A 193 42.08 20.74 39.81
C MET A 193 41.38 21.60 38.76
N ASN A 194 42.11 22.42 38.01
CA ASN A 194 41.54 23.16 36.88
C ASN A 194 41.11 22.25 35.73
N ALA A 195 41.84 21.15 35.47
CA ALA A 195 41.45 20.13 34.50
C ALA A 195 40.23 19.30 34.98
N ALA A 196 40.15 18.95 36.26
CA ALA A 196 39.04 18.18 36.83
C ALA A 196 37.71 18.96 36.84
N ASN A 197 37.76 20.29 36.95
CA ASN A 197 36.57 21.16 36.90
C ASN A 197 36.25 21.70 35.49
N ALA A 198 37.04 21.32 34.47
CA ALA A 198 36.83 21.79 33.10
C ALA A 198 35.47 21.37 32.50
N PRO A 199 34.96 20.12 32.72
CA PRO A 199 33.62 19.73 32.27
C PRO A 199 32.53 20.59 32.93
N GLN A 200 32.61 20.75 34.26
CA GLN A 200 31.64 21.52 35.04
C GLN A 200 31.55 22.97 34.56
N LYS A 201 32.70 23.62 34.36
CA LYS A 201 32.76 25.01 33.86
C LYS A 201 32.17 25.15 32.45
N ALA A 202 32.40 24.17 31.58
CA ALA A 202 31.85 24.19 30.23
C ALA A 202 30.33 24.02 30.21
N VAL A 203 29.82 23.08 31.02
CA VAL A 203 28.36 22.86 31.16
C VAL A 203 27.68 24.06 31.80
N ASP A 204 28.24 24.62 32.88
CA ASP A 204 27.69 25.80 33.54
C ASP A 204 27.62 26.99 32.58
N ALA A 205 28.70 27.26 31.85
CA ALA A 205 28.73 28.36 30.88
C ALA A 205 27.76 28.16 29.71
N PHE A 206 27.58 26.91 29.24
CA PHE A 206 26.59 26.59 28.22
C PHE A 206 25.15 26.81 28.73
N VAL A 207 24.82 26.29 29.90
CA VAL A 207 23.48 26.43 30.49
C VAL A 207 23.16 27.90 30.81
N ASP A 208 24.13 28.64 31.35
CA ASP A 208 23.99 30.08 31.59
C ASP A 208 23.76 30.87 30.29
N ALA A 209 24.50 30.52 29.23
CA ALA A 209 24.32 31.12 27.91
C ALA A 209 22.94 30.83 27.32
N VAL A 210 22.45 29.58 27.45
CA VAL A 210 21.09 29.22 27.05
C VAL A 210 20.07 30.02 27.86
N ALA A 211 20.16 30.06 29.19
CA ALA A 211 19.23 30.80 30.05
C ALA A 211 19.15 32.30 29.69
N GLN A 212 20.28 32.89 29.30
CA GLN A 212 20.41 34.29 28.88
C GLN A 212 20.01 34.55 27.42
N GLY A 213 19.84 33.51 26.59
CA GLY A 213 19.60 33.65 25.16
C GLY A 213 20.84 34.10 24.37
N ASP A 214 22.05 33.80 24.85
CA ASP A 214 23.30 34.15 24.18
C ASP A 214 23.61 33.17 23.04
N ASN A 215 22.91 33.36 21.92
CA ASN A 215 23.08 32.54 20.71
C ASN A 215 24.52 32.56 20.18
N SER A 216 25.25 33.67 20.36
CA SER A 216 26.63 33.81 19.85
C SER A 216 27.57 32.91 20.62
N TYR A 217 27.44 32.85 21.95
CA TYR A 217 28.21 31.94 22.78
C TYR A 217 27.88 30.48 22.46
N VAL A 218 26.60 30.16 22.31
CA VAL A 218 26.14 28.79 22.01
C VAL A 218 26.72 28.32 20.68
N VAL A 219 26.56 29.09 19.59
CA VAL A 219 27.13 28.75 18.26
C VAL A 219 28.65 28.49 18.35
N ALA A 220 29.38 29.26 19.14
CA ALA A 220 30.84 29.14 19.25
C ALA A 220 31.30 27.92 20.07
N ASN A 221 30.42 27.29 20.85
CA ASN A 221 30.77 26.26 21.84
C ASN A 221 29.96 24.96 21.71
N ILE A 222 29.23 24.79 20.61
CA ILE A 222 28.57 23.52 20.25
C ILE A 222 29.24 22.87 19.03
N GLU A 223 29.16 21.53 18.96
CA GLU A 223 29.45 20.77 17.75
C GLU A 223 28.12 20.46 17.04
N THR A 224 27.93 21.02 15.85
CA THR A 224 26.68 20.91 15.05
C THR A 224 26.75 19.86 13.94
N ALA A 225 27.90 19.19 13.76
CA ALA A 225 28.07 18.23 12.68
C ALA A 225 27.05 17.07 12.79
N GLY A 226 26.17 16.94 11.79
CA GLY A 226 25.10 15.92 11.76
C GLY A 226 23.88 16.24 12.62
N SER A 227 23.81 17.41 13.27
CA SER A 227 22.72 17.80 14.19
C SER A 227 21.47 18.36 13.53
N GLY A 228 21.51 18.65 12.22
CA GLY A 228 20.47 19.41 11.53
C GLY A 228 20.55 20.94 11.71
N LEU A 229 21.35 21.43 12.66
CA LEU A 229 21.61 22.87 12.84
C LEU A 229 22.49 23.40 11.71
N SER A 230 21.87 24.00 10.70
CA SER A 230 22.53 24.46 9.47
C SER A 230 22.81 25.97 9.45
N SER A 231 22.13 26.73 10.33
CA SER A 231 22.17 28.18 10.37
C SER A 231 22.18 28.71 11.81
N SER A 232 22.55 29.99 11.97
CA SER A 232 22.43 30.69 13.26
C SER A 232 20.99 30.84 13.74
N GLU A 233 20.04 30.82 12.80
CA GLU A 233 18.60 30.86 13.08
C GLU A 233 18.13 29.56 13.73
N ASP A 234 18.60 28.40 13.24
CA ASP A 234 18.31 27.10 13.87
C ASP A 234 18.80 27.07 15.32
N VAL A 235 20.00 27.61 15.58
CA VAL A 235 20.55 27.69 16.95
C VAL A 235 19.73 28.65 17.82
N ALA A 236 19.30 29.79 17.28
CA ALA A 236 18.45 30.73 18.01
C ALA A 236 17.10 30.09 18.40
N ARG A 237 16.49 29.30 17.51
CA ARG A 237 15.24 28.57 17.76
C ARG A 237 15.42 27.45 18.78
N MET A 238 16.51 26.69 18.67
CA MET A 238 16.88 25.69 19.68
C MET A 238 17.02 26.36 21.06
N VAL A 239 17.82 27.43 21.17
CA VAL A 239 18.03 28.15 22.44
C VAL A 239 16.73 28.73 22.99
N ALA A 240 15.87 29.31 22.14
CA ALA A 240 14.57 29.80 22.55
C ALA A 240 13.71 28.67 23.15
N SER A 241 13.60 27.54 22.44
CA SER A 241 12.83 26.38 22.90
C SER A 241 13.40 25.79 24.19
N MET A 242 14.73 25.72 24.33
CA MET A 242 15.36 25.26 25.57
C MET A 242 15.03 26.16 26.76
N ARG A 243 14.94 27.47 26.57
CA ARG A 243 14.59 28.40 27.66
C ARG A 243 13.15 28.27 28.11
N GLU A 244 12.26 27.93 27.18
CA GLU A 244 10.82 27.83 27.42
C GLU A 244 10.42 26.47 27.98
N ASP A 245 10.93 25.39 27.38
CA ASP A 245 10.41 24.03 27.57
C ASP A 245 11.35 23.10 28.35
N MET A 246 12.62 23.48 28.55
CA MET A 246 13.62 22.58 29.14
C MET A 246 13.90 22.87 30.61
N ASP A 247 13.99 21.81 31.42
CA ASP A 247 14.62 21.88 32.73
C ASP A 247 16.14 21.94 32.58
N LEU A 248 16.66 23.16 32.60
CA LEU A 248 18.10 23.44 32.48
C LEU A 248 18.94 22.82 33.60
N SER A 249 18.36 22.56 34.78
CA SER A 249 19.04 21.84 35.87
C SER A 249 19.20 20.36 35.51
N ALA A 250 18.14 19.74 35.00
CA ALA A 250 18.19 18.34 34.57
C ALA A 250 19.09 18.15 33.34
N LEU A 251 19.12 19.11 32.41
CA LEU A 251 20.06 19.13 31.29
C LEU A 251 21.52 19.18 31.77
N LYS A 252 21.80 20.03 32.76
CA LYS A 252 23.14 20.13 33.36
C LYS A 252 23.60 18.79 33.92
N ASP A 253 22.75 18.12 34.71
CA ASP A 253 23.06 16.80 35.27
C ASP A 253 23.26 15.75 34.17
N HIS A 254 22.42 15.78 33.12
CA HIS A 254 22.56 14.92 31.95
C HIS A 254 23.92 15.11 31.26
N LEU A 255 24.29 16.35 30.92
CA LEU A 255 25.55 16.67 30.25
C LEU A 255 26.77 16.21 31.05
N LEU A 256 26.76 16.41 32.37
CA LEU A 256 27.84 15.98 33.25
C LEU A 256 27.94 14.45 33.32
N SER A 257 26.82 13.73 33.23
CA SER A 257 26.79 12.27 33.18
C SER A 257 27.23 11.70 31.82
N SER A 258 27.06 12.45 30.72
CA SER A 258 27.38 12.04 29.34
C SER A 258 28.87 12.11 28.96
N GLN A 259 29.77 12.31 29.93
CA GLN A 259 31.21 12.49 29.67
C GLN A 259 31.85 11.21 29.12
N GLY A 260 32.35 11.25 27.87
CA GLY A 260 33.24 10.20 27.33
C GLY A 260 32.78 9.45 26.06
N ASP A 261 32.11 10.13 25.12
CA ASP A 261 31.70 9.63 23.78
C ASP A 261 30.70 8.45 23.76
N ALA A 262 30.35 7.85 24.90
CA ALA A 262 29.25 6.89 24.98
C ALA A 262 27.93 7.63 25.17
N MET A 263 27.00 7.46 24.22
CA MET A 263 25.60 7.91 24.29
C MET A 263 24.96 7.38 25.58
N GLY A 264 25.02 8.14 26.67
CA GLY A 264 24.70 7.61 27.99
C GLY A 264 24.67 8.66 29.09
N GLY A 265 23.81 9.67 28.94
CA GLY A 265 23.19 10.27 30.11
C GLY A 265 21.93 9.48 30.49
N TYR A 266 21.56 9.45 31.77
CA TYR A 266 20.42 8.63 32.26
C TYR A 266 19.04 9.14 31.79
N ASN A 267 18.97 10.35 31.24
CA ASN A 267 17.72 10.98 30.86
C ASN A 267 17.52 10.94 29.34
N GLU A 268 16.65 10.05 28.88
CA GLU A 268 16.29 9.88 27.46
C GLU A 268 15.65 11.13 26.85
N THR A 269 15.10 12.04 27.66
CA THR A 269 14.52 13.31 27.20
C THR A 269 15.56 14.27 26.64
N TYR A 270 16.83 14.19 27.08
CA TYR A 270 17.90 15.10 26.67
C TYR A 270 19.02 14.40 25.89
N SER A 271 18.76 13.19 25.40
CA SER A 271 19.75 12.35 24.74
C SER A 271 20.36 12.97 23.48
N CYS A 272 19.75 14.04 22.93
CA CYS A 272 20.33 14.78 21.84
C CYS A 272 21.53 15.67 22.24
N PHE A 273 21.77 15.90 23.54
CA PHE A 273 22.91 16.67 24.05
C PHE A 273 23.93 15.77 24.74
N SER A 274 25.20 15.88 24.34
CA SER A 274 26.29 15.15 25.01
C SER A 274 27.52 16.02 25.18
N LEU A 275 28.35 15.74 26.19
CA LEU A 275 29.57 16.49 26.43
C LEU A 275 30.77 15.80 25.79
N LYS A 276 31.33 16.43 24.76
CA LYS A 276 32.49 15.91 24.02
C LYS A 276 33.77 16.61 24.45
N GLN A 277 34.79 15.80 24.69
CA GLN A 277 36.13 16.31 24.96
C GLN A 277 36.85 16.61 23.64
N THR A 278 37.27 17.86 23.46
CA THR A 278 38.08 18.30 22.31
C THR A 278 39.53 18.54 22.73
N LYS A 279 40.47 18.19 21.84
CA LYS A 279 41.90 18.42 22.03
C LYS A 279 42.24 19.80 21.48
N ASP A 280 42.49 20.76 22.37
CA ASP A 280 42.88 22.12 21.96
C ASP A 280 44.42 22.27 21.94
N THR A 281 45.15 21.67 22.90
CA THR A 281 46.63 21.57 22.88
C THR A 281 47.12 20.38 23.74
N LEU A 282 48.42 20.05 23.71
CA LEU A 282 49.06 18.97 24.49
C LEU A 282 48.80 19.02 26.02
N PHE A 283 48.28 20.13 26.56
CA PHE A 283 48.09 20.32 28.01
C PHE A 283 46.72 20.91 28.42
N SER A 284 45.81 21.18 27.48
CA SER A 284 44.48 21.73 27.78
C SER A 284 43.37 20.86 27.20
N GLN A 285 42.52 20.33 28.09
CA GLN A 285 41.28 19.66 27.71
C GLN A 285 40.20 20.73 27.55
N LYS A 286 39.58 20.82 26.38
CA LYS A 286 38.40 21.65 26.15
C LYS A 286 37.19 20.73 26.06
N TYR A 287 36.05 21.19 26.55
CA TYR A 287 34.78 20.47 26.44
C TYR A 287 33.82 21.32 25.63
N VAL A 288 33.11 20.69 24.70
CA VAL A 288 32.06 21.31 23.89
C VAL A 288 30.81 20.45 23.97
N VAL A 289 29.64 21.07 23.85
CA VAL A 289 28.38 20.33 23.80
C VAL A 289 28.17 19.84 22.37
N LYS A 290 28.12 18.53 22.18
CA LYS A 290 27.73 17.91 20.92
C LYS A 290 26.21 17.83 20.89
N VAL A 291 25.64 18.32 19.80
CA VAL A 291 24.19 18.25 19.54
C VAL A 291 23.95 17.19 18.46
N SER A 292 23.01 16.29 18.73
CA SER A 292 22.54 15.26 17.80
C SER A 292 21.15 15.65 17.27
N PRO A 293 20.73 15.16 16.10
CA PRO A 293 19.41 15.43 15.59
C PRO A 293 18.35 14.71 16.43
N VAL A 294 17.16 15.29 16.47
CA VAL A 294 15.96 14.69 17.03
C VAL A 294 15.29 13.85 15.97
N GLN A 295 14.76 12.70 16.38
CA GLN A 295 13.99 11.84 15.50
C GLN A 295 12.51 12.20 15.61
N VAL A 296 11.86 12.38 14.47
CA VAL A 296 10.42 12.61 14.39
C VAL A 296 9.83 11.54 13.47
N LYS A 297 8.84 10.80 13.97
CA LYS A 297 8.09 9.84 13.18
C LYS A 297 6.81 10.50 12.70
N VAL A 298 6.71 10.73 11.40
CA VAL A 298 5.50 11.21 10.74
C VAL A 298 4.65 10.00 10.39
N GLN A 299 3.55 9.81 11.12
CA GLN A 299 2.53 8.81 10.81
C GLN A 299 1.64 9.35 9.69
N THR A 300 1.57 8.61 8.59
CA THR A 300 0.76 8.92 7.40
C THR A 300 0.45 7.62 6.66
N ALA A 301 -0.65 7.60 5.91
CA ALA A 301 -0.94 6.55 4.92
C ALA A 301 -0.46 6.91 3.51
N VAL A 302 0.05 8.13 3.30
CA VAL A 302 0.45 8.65 1.99
C VAL A 302 1.97 8.54 1.83
N GLU A 303 2.43 7.71 0.89
CA GLU A 303 3.87 7.48 0.66
C GLU A 303 4.52 8.59 -0.18
N ASP A 304 3.83 9.06 -1.23
CA ASP A 304 4.37 10.02 -2.22
C ASP A 304 4.12 11.49 -1.84
N MET A 305 4.40 11.86 -0.60
CA MET A 305 4.25 13.25 -0.12
C MET A 305 5.59 13.97 0.00
N THR A 306 5.57 15.29 -0.16
CA THR A 306 6.70 16.17 0.15
C THR A 306 6.53 16.70 1.58
N LEU A 307 7.53 16.46 2.43
CA LEU A 307 7.57 16.97 3.80
C LEU A 307 8.32 18.30 3.86
N TYR A 308 7.81 19.20 4.69
CA TYR A 308 8.41 20.49 4.97
C TYR A 308 8.63 20.64 6.46
N VAL A 309 9.81 21.14 6.83
CA VAL A 309 10.14 21.57 8.18
C VAL A 309 10.48 23.05 8.09
N ASP A 310 9.65 23.89 8.70
CA ASP A 310 9.77 25.36 8.66
C ASP A 310 9.87 25.90 7.22
N ASP A 311 8.91 25.49 6.38
CA ASP A 311 8.79 25.87 4.97
C ASP A 311 9.96 25.44 4.07
N LYS A 312 10.84 24.56 4.57
CA LYS A 312 11.92 23.95 3.78
C LYS A 312 11.61 22.48 3.53
N ALA A 313 11.60 22.11 2.26
CA ALA A 313 11.44 20.71 1.86
C ALA A 313 12.58 19.85 2.43
N VAL A 314 12.22 18.69 2.97
CA VAL A 314 13.16 17.74 3.59
C VAL A 314 12.92 16.33 3.06
N SER A 315 14.00 15.55 2.98
CA SER A 315 13.91 14.10 2.73
C SER A 315 13.64 13.36 4.04
N ALA A 316 12.83 12.31 3.97
CA ALA A 316 12.60 11.41 5.10
C ALA A 316 12.98 9.97 4.72
N ASP A 317 13.35 9.18 5.73
CA ASP A 317 13.63 7.76 5.58
C ASP A 317 12.32 6.98 5.78
N LEU A 318 12.01 5.99 4.92
CA LEU A 318 10.85 5.12 5.11
C LEU A 318 11.02 4.26 6.38
N ALA A 319 10.00 4.20 7.22
CA ALA A 319 9.99 3.42 8.46
C ALA A 319 8.66 2.68 8.64
N GLU A 320 8.63 1.69 9.52
CA GLU A 320 7.38 0.96 9.82
C GLU A 320 6.32 1.91 10.38
N GLY A 321 5.20 2.05 9.66
CA GLY A 321 4.09 2.94 10.03
C GLY A 321 4.35 4.43 9.79
N GLY A 322 5.21 4.80 8.83
CA GLY A 322 5.33 6.18 8.36
C GLY A 322 6.72 6.59 7.88
N LEU A 323 7.07 7.86 8.06
CA LEU A 323 8.35 8.45 7.65
C LEU A 323 9.16 8.91 8.87
N LEU A 324 10.45 8.63 8.87
CA LEU A 324 11.38 9.07 9.91
C LEU A 324 12.17 10.29 9.44
N LEU A 325 11.95 11.41 10.12
CA LEU A 325 12.65 12.67 9.93
C LEU A 325 13.74 12.85 10.99
N LYS A 326 14.83 13.48 10.58
CA LYS A 326 15.88 13.98 11.47
C LYS A 326 15.85 15.50 11.43
N VAL A 327 15.45 16.12 12.52
CA VAL A 327 15.34 17.58 12.66
C VAL A 327 16.32 18.09 13.72
N SER A 328 16.63 19.38 13.69
CA SER A 328 17.36 20.00 14.79
C SER A 328 16.54 19.94 16.08
N PRO A 329 17.18 19.91 17.26
CA PRO A 329 16.45 20.05 18.52
C PRO A 329 15.80 21.43 18.63
N GLY A 330 14.62 21.48 19.24
CA GLY A 330 13.83 22.71 19.40
C GLY A 330 12.43 22.57 18.84
N SER A 331 11.83 23.73 18.54
CA SER A 331 10.48 23.83 18.02
C SER A 331 10.46 24.04 16.51
N HIS A 332 9.56 23.31 15.85
CA HIS A 332 9.47 23.22 14.39
C HIS A 332 8.03 23.11 13.94
N THR A 333 7.69 23.74 12.82
CA THR A 333 6.43 23.49 12.13
C THR A 333 6.66 22.44 11.04
N ILE A 334 5.97 21.31 11.13
CA ILE A 334 6.03 20.23 10.16
C ILE A 334 4.74 20.22 9.37
N HIS A 335 4.81 20.25 8.05
CA HIS A 335 3.64 20.04 7.19
C HIS A 335 3.98 19.13 6.02
N ALA A 336 2.95 18.50 5.48
CA ALA A 336 3.08 17.59 4.34
C ALA A 336 2.20 18.07 3.19
N VAL A 337 2.74 17.99 1.98
CA VAL A 337 2.06 18.36 0.75
C VAL A 337 2.02 17.18 -0.22
N TYR A 338 0.89 16.97 -0.86
CA TYR A 338 0.71 16.00 -1.94
C TYR A 338 0.35 16.70 -3.24
N SER A 339 0.96 16.30 -4.36
CA SER A 339 0.79 17.02 -5.64
C SER A 339 0.66 16.11 -6.87
N ALA A 340 0.43 14.81 -6.71
CA ALA A 340 0.43 13.89 -7.85
C ALA A 340 -0.71 14.17 -8.85
N TYR A 341 -1.85 14.68 -8.38
CA TYR A 341 -3.01 14.97 -9.24
C TYR A 341 -3.02 16.37 -9.86
N GLY A 342 -1.99 17.19 -9.60
CA GLY A 342 -1.86 18.53 -10.17
C GLY A 342 -1.73 19.62 -9.11
N PRO A 343 -2.80 20.03 -8.40
CA PRO A 343 -2.69 21.00 -7.33
C PRO A 343 -1.99 20.41 -6.08
N GLU A 344 -1.33 21.28 -5.33
CA GLU A 344 -0.74 20.95 -4.03
C GLU A 344 -1.83 20.92 -2.95
N TYR A 345 -1.94 19.80 -2.25
CA TYR A 345 -2.83 19.59 -1.11
C TYR A 345 -2.04 19.54 0.18
N GLU A 346 -2.36 20.41 1.14
CA GLU A 346 -1.80 20.33 2.50
C GLU A 346 -2.49 19.18 3.25
N LEU A 347 -1.75 18.08 3.47
CA LEU A 347 -2.24 16.89 4.19
C LEU A 347 -2.41 17.14 5.69
N GLY A 348 -1.82 18.22 6.18
CA GLY A 348 -1.89 18.62 7.58
C GLY A 348 -0.63 19.36 8.01
N ARG A 349 -0.74 19.93 9.21
CA ARG A 349 0.32 20.67 9.88
C ARG A 349 0.38 20.25 11.35
N ALA A 350 1.59 20.01 11.82
CA ALA A 350 1.89 19.68 13.21
C ALA A 350 2.95 20.64 13.74
N GLU A 351 2.70 21.19 14.92
CA GLU A 351 3.71 21.95 15.65
C GLU A 351 4.45 21.01 16.59
N LEU A 352 5.76 20.88 16.38
CA LEU A 352 6.67 20.22 17.31
C LEU A 352 7.17 21.28 18.29
N THR A 353 6.85 21.14 19.57
CA THR A 353 7.32 22.06 20.62
C THR A 353 8.34 21.37 21.52
N GLY A 354 9.50 21.99 21.72
CA GLY A 354 10.45 21.58 22.75
C GLY A 354 10.93 20.13 22.65
N SER A 355 11.20 19.62 21.44
CA SER A 355 11.69 18.25 21.27
C SER A 355 13.20 18.15 21.39
N PHE A 356 13.67 17.26 22.27
CA PHE A 356 15.09 17.14 22.66
C PHE A 356 15.59 15.69 22.83
N SER A 357 14.80 14.69 22.40
CA SER A 357 15.23 13.28 22.44
C SER A 357 15.76 12.82 21.08
N SER A 358 16.91 12.16 21.07
CA SER A 358 17.44 11.48 19.87
C SER A 358 17.15 9.97 19.86
N THR A 359 16.57 9.44 20.94
CA THR A 359 16.38 8.00 21.17
C THR A 359 14.91 7.58 21.14
N VAL A 360 14.01 8.47 21.55
CA VAL A 360 12.56 8.27 21.47
C VAL A 360 12.02 9.19 20.39
N PRO A 361 11.59 8.66 19.22
CA PRO A 361 11.00 9.48 18.18
C PRO A 361 9.75 10.19 18.69
N VAL A 362 9.62 11.49 18.41
CA VAL A 362 8.35 12.18 18.62
C VAL A 362 7.43 11.83 17.46
N GLU A 363 6.22 11.36 17.77
CA GLU A 363 5.23 11.01 16.76
C GLU A 363 4.36 12.22 16.42
N VAL A 364 4.19 12.47 15.12
CA VAL A 364 3.24 13.44 14.58
C VAL A 364 2.38 12.74 13.53
N SER A 365 1.08 12.97 13.55
CA SER A 365 0.17 12.38 12.56
C SER A 365 -0.21 13.44 11.52
N LEU A 366 0.07 13.16 10.25
CA LEU A 366 -0.30 14.00 9.10
C LEU A 366 -1.13 13.15 8.13
N GLY A 367 -2.02 13.77 7.35
CA GLY A 367 -2.88 13.04 6.42
C GLY A 367 -3.98 12.24 7.12
N GLN A 368 -4.58 12.80 8.18
CA GLN A 368 -5.83 12.24 8.71
C GLN A 368 -6.98 12.53 7.72
N GLY A 369 -7.91 11.58 7.56
CA GLY A 369 -9.04 11.74 6.65
C GLY A 369 -8.72 11.47 5.18
N VAL A 370 -7.66 10.69 4.91
CA VAL A 370 -7.40 10.12 3.59
C VAL A 370 -8.45 9.05 3.28
N ALA A 371 -9.03 9.13 2.09
CA ALA A 371 -9.98 8.19 1.55
C ALA A 371 -9.51 7.70 0.18
N SER A 372 -10.26 6.78 -0.42
CA SER A 372 -10.22 6.50 -1.86
C SER A 372 -11.49 7.03 -2.49
N LEU A 373 -11.40 7.63 -3.68
CA LEU A 373 -12.56 7.92 -4.52
C LEU A 373 -12.44 7.09 -5.78
N GLU A 374 -13.49 6.33 -6.06
CA GLU A 374 -13.63 5.58 -7.30
C GLU A 374 -14.87 6.06 -8.02
N VAL A 375 -14.74 6.35 -9.31
CA VAL A 375 -15.89 6.75 -10.15
C VAL A 375 -16.06 5.77 -11.30
N GLU A 376 -17.18 5.06 -11.32
CA GLU A 376 -17.59 4.17 -12.41
C GLU A 376 -17.90 4.98 -13.67
N LEU A 377 -17.25 4.60 -14.78
CA LEU A 377 -17.48 5.15 -16.12
C LEU A 377 -18.40 4.23 -16.93
N ALA A 378 -19.06 4.79 -17.95
CA ALA A 378 -19.89 4.02 -18.86
C ALA A 378 -19.07 3.08 -19.77
N GLY A 379 -17.79 3.35 -19.99
CA GLY A 379 -16.92 2.57 -20.88
C GLY A 379 -17.14 2.87 -22.38
N THR A 380 -17.80 3.98 -22.68
CA THR A 380 -18.10 4.45 -24.05
C THR A 380 -17.70 5.92 -24.28
N GLU A 381 -17.05 6.51 -23.29
CA GLU A 381 -16.61 7.90 -23.30
C GLU A 381 -15.55 8.15 -24.38
N THR A 382 -15.67 9.30 -25.04
CA THR A 382 -14.65 9.81 -25.96
C THR A 382 -14.18 11.18 -25.48
N GLY A 383 -12.91 11.50 -25.69
CA GLY A 383 -12.34 12.77 -25.23
C GLY A 383 -12.33 12.92 -23.70
N LEU A 384 -12.20 11.81 -22.97
CA LEU A 384 -12.22 11.79 -21.51
C LEU A 384 -11.07 12.63 -20.93
N GLU A 385 -11.42 13.50 -20.00
CA GLU A 385 -10.52 14.33 -19.22
C GLU A 385 -10.97 14.37 -17.76
N VAL A 386 -10.03 14.09 -16.86
CA VAL A 386 -10.24 14.16 -15.41
C VAL A 386 -9.63 15.44 -14.89
N LEU A 387 -10.44 16.32 -14.32
CA LEU A 387 -9.98 17.52 -13.65
C LEU A 387 -10.08 17.35 -12.15
N VAL A 388 -9.02 17.70 -11.43
CA VAL A 388 -8.98 17.72 -9.98
C VAL A 388 -8.79 19.17 -9.52
N ASP A 389 -9.73 19.67 -8.73
CA ASP A 389 -9.89 21.09 -8.36
C ASP A 389 -9.80 22.03 -9.57
N GLY A 390 -10.44 21.62 -10.67
CA GLY A 390 -10.50 22.38 -11.92
C GLY A 390 -9.20 22.37 -12.75
N LYS A 391 -8.17 21.61 -12.35
CA LYS A 391 -6.94 21.41 -13.13
C LYS A 391 -6.94 20.04 -13.80
N SER A 392 -6.53 19.99 -15.06
CA SER A 392 -6.35 18.75 -15.79
C SER A 392 -5.32 17.86 -15.08
N SER A 393 -5.65 16.59 -14.89
CA SER A 393 -4.81 15.59 -14.25
C SER A 393 -4.32 14.56 -15.28
N SER A 394 -3.28 13.80 -14.93
CA SER A 394 -2.79 12.69 -15.76
C SER A 394 -3.50 11.35 -15.46
N ILE A 395 -4.50 11.35 -14.58
CA ILE A 395 -5.20 10.15 -14.15
C ILE A 395 -5.84 9.49 -15.37
N GLN A 396 -5.57 8.20 -15.55
CA GLN A 396 -6.18 7.39 -16.60
C GLN A 396 -7.21 6.44 -15.99
N PRO A 397 -8.25 6.07 -16.74
CA PRO A 397 -9.13 5.00 -16.32
C PRO A 397 -8.39 3.69 -16.12
N GLU A 398 -8.75 2.98 -15.07
CA GLU A 398 -8.34 1.61 -14.80
C GLU A 398 -9.58 0.72 -14.84
N GLY A 399 -9.68 -0.12 -15.88
CA GLY A 399 -10.75 -1.09 -16.08
C GLY A 399 -12.18 -0.55 -15.94
N GLY A 400 -12.40 0.66 -16.46
CA GLY A 400 -13.70 1.34 -16.45
C GLY A 400 -13.94 2.26 -15.26
N PHE A 401 -12.94 2.49 -14.42
CA PHE A 401 -13.05 3.38 -13.25
C PHE A 401 -11.99 4.48 -13.30
N ILE A 402 -12.33 5.66 -12.78
CA ILE A 402 -11.34 6.63 -12.35
C ILE A 402 -11.06 6.39 -10.87
N VAL A 403 -9.82 6.03 -10.53
CA VAL A 403 -9.42 5.73 -9.14
C VAL A 403 -8.48 6.81 -8.62
N LEU A 404 -8.85 7.43 -7.50
CA LEU A 404 -8.03 8.38 -6.76
C LEU A 404 -7.73 7.79 -5.38
N HIS A 405 -6.48 7.40 -5.18
CA HIS A 405 -5.93 7.03 -3.89
C HIS A 405 -4.52 7.64 -3.74
N PRO A 406 -4.30 8.53 -2.74
CA PRO A 406 -5.24 9.05 -1.74
C PRO A 406 -6.16 10.17 -2.27
N ALA A 407 -7.43 10.16 -1.88
CA ALA A 407 -8.39 11.26 -2.02
C ALA A 407 -8.57 12.03 -0.69
N PHE A 408 -8.87 13.34 -0.77
CA PHE A 408 -8.98 14.22 0.41
C PHE A 408 -10.35 14.87 0.48
N GLU A 409 -10.90 15.01 1.69
CA GLU A 409 -12.17 15.69 1.92
C GLU A 409 -12.19 17.08 1.26
N GLY A 410 -13.27 17.35 0.52
CA GLY A 410 -13.49 18.62 -0.19
C GLY A 410 -12.80 18.73 -1.55
N MET A 411 -11.96 17.75 -1.94
CA MET A 411 -11.43 17.66 -3.29
C MET A 411 -12.58 17.56 -4.29
N GLN A 412 -12.50 18.37 -5.35
CA GLN A 412 -13.46 18.36 -6.44
C GLN A 412 -12.89 17.61 -7.64
N VAL A 413 -13.56 16.53 -8.04
CA VAL A 413 -13.21 15.76 -9.22
C VAL A 413 -14.27 15.99 -10.28
N THR A 414 -13.88 16.58 -11.40
CA THR A 414 -14.75 16.73 -12.57
C THR A 414 -14.34 15.71 -13.63
N ILE A 415 -15.29 14.88 -14.04
CA ILE A 415 -15.14 14.02 -15.21
C ILE A 415 -15.80 14.71 -16.39
N ARG A 416 -15.01 15.00 -17.42
CA ARG A 416 -15.46 15.65 -18.64
C ARG A 416 -15.15 14.75 -19.84
N CYS A 417 -16.15 14.53 -20.69
CA CYS A 417 -15.99 13.87 -21.97
C CYS A 417 -16.93 14.52 -23.02
N ASP A 418 -16.95 14.00 -24.23
CA ASP A 418 -17.83 14.50 -25.29
C ASP A 418 -19.33 14.29 -24.96
N GLN A 419 -19.62 13.30 -24.11
CA GLN A 419 -20.97 12.84 -23.77
C GLN A 419 -21.55 13.56 -22.53
N TYR A 420 -20.73 13.85 -21.51
CA TYR A 420 -21.19 14.47 -20.27
C TYR A 420 -20.09 15.25 -19.55
N THR A 421 -20.50 16.04 -18.56
CA THR A 421 -19.62 16.63 -17.55
C THR A 421 -20.29 16.47 -16.19
N GLN A 422 -19.59 15.84 -15.25
CA GLN A 422 -20.10 15.58 -13.91
C GLN A 422 -19.05 15.89 -12.87
N ASP A 423 -19.49 16.52 -11.79
CA ASP A 423 -18.66 16.90 -10.65
C ASP A 423 -18.93 15.95 -9.49
N PHE A 424 -17.86 15.55 -8.81
CA PHE A 424 -17.86 14.73 -7.61
C PHE A 424 -17.10 15.47 -6.52
N THR A 425 -17.68 15.56 -5.33
CA THR A 425 -17.00 16.11 -4.15
C THR A 425 -16.63 14.96 -3.24
N VAL A 426 -15.34 14.80 -2.96
CA VAL A 426 -14.89 13.80 -1.99
C VAL A 426 -15.44 14.18 -0.63
N ALA A 427 -16.37 13.36 -0.12
CA ALA A 427 -16.91 13.53 1.22
C ALA A 427 -15.86 13.16 2.27
N GLY A 428 -15.99 13.72 3.48
CA GLY A 428 -15.20 13.26 4.62
C GLY A 428 -15.70 11.89 5.10
N GLY A 429 -14.78 10.97 5.36
CA GLY A 429 -15.06 9.69 6.00
C GLY A 429 -15.19 8.51 5.03
N GLY A 430 -14.12 7.69 4.98
CA GLY A 430 -14.09 6.39 4.32
C GLY A 430 -13.99 6.44 2.80
N ASP A 431 -13.73 5.28 2.21
CA ASP A 431 -13.68 5.08 0.76
C ASP A 431 -15.06 5.30 0.12
N GLN A 432 -15.07 5.90 -1.05
CA GLN A 432 -16.27 6.28 -1.81
C GLN A 432 -16.24 5.63 -3.19
N ILE A 433 -17.38 5.04 -3.57
CA ILE A 433 -17.63 4.51 -4.90
C ILE A 433 -18.84 5.26 -5.44
N GLU A 434 -18.63 6.01 -6.51
CA GLU A 434 -19.64 6.80 -7.19
C GLU A 434 -19.79 6.30 -8.62
N ALA A 435 -20.93 6.58 -9.24
CA ALA A 435 -21.16 6.28 -10.66
C ALA A 435 -21.62 7.54 -11.39
N VAL A 436 -21.20 7.70 -12.64
CA VAL A 436 -21.70 8.81 -13.45
C VAL A 436 -23.19 8.62 -13.75
N ASP A 437 -23.98 9.69 -13.62
CA ASP A 437 -25.42 9.70 -13.89
C ASP A 437 -25.73 9.27 -15.32
N TYR A 438 -24.77 9.49 -16.22
CA TYR A 438 -24.84 9.10 -17.62
C TYR A 438 -25.06 7.59 -17.82
N ILE A 439 -24.55 6.73 -16.93
CA ILE A 439 -24.80 5.28 -16.99
C ILE A 439 -26.29 5.00 -16.88
N ALA A 440 -26.93 5.47 -15.80
CA ALA A 440 -28.36 5.25 -15.58
C ALA A 440 -29.22 5.86 -16.69
N GLN A 441 -28.82 7.03 -17.22
CA GLN A 441 -29.51 7.66 -18.33
C GLN A 441 -29.41 6.84 -19.62
N GLN A 442 -28.22 6.34 -19.96
CA GLN A 442 -28.02 5.51 -21.16
C GLN A 442 -28.77 4.20 -21.06
N GLU A 443 -28.71 3.52 -19.92
CA GLU A 443 -29.39 2.25 -19.71
C GLU A 443 -30.92 2.39 -19.76
N ALA A 444 -31.45 3.52 -19.27
CA ALA A 444 -32.88 3.81 -19.38
C ALA A 444 -33.33 4.12 -20.82
N GLN A 445 -32.50 4.82 -21.59
CA GLN A 445 -32.81 5.18 -22.99
C GLN A 445 -32.64 4.00 -23.94
N ASN A 446 -31.60 3.20 -23.73
CA ASN A 446 -31.19 2.09 -24.57
C ASN A 446 -31.03 0.82 -23.72
N PRO A 447 -32.12 0.25 -23.18
CA PRO A 447 -32.05 -0.94 -22.34
C PRO A 447 -31.53 -2.17 -23.09
N ASN A 448 -31.67 -2.19 -24.42
CA ASN A 448 -31.14 -3.22 -25.31
C ASN A 448 -30.40 -2.56 -26.47
N PRO A 449 -29.13 -2.14 -26.29
CA PRO A 449 -28.37 -1.47 -27.33
C PRO A 449 -28.24 -2.31 -28.60
N ALA A 450 -28.25 -1.67 -29.77
CA ALA A 450 -28.24 -2.38 -31.05
C ALA A 450 -26.86 -2.93 -31.40
N SER A 451 -25.80 -2.33 -30.84
CA SER A 451 -24.41 -2.75 -30.99
C SER A 451 -23.74 -2.85 -29.62
N PRO A 452 -22.83 -3.81 -29.40
CA PRO A 452 -22.06 -3.88 -28.16
C PRO A 452 -21.15 -2.67 -27.92
N ALA A 453 -20.77 -1.94 -28.98
CA ALA A 453 -20.04 -0.69 -28.86
C ALA A 453 -20.86 0.42 -28.15
N GLU A 454 -22.19 0.30 -28.14
CA GLU A 454 -23.11 1.23 -27.48
C GLU A 454 -23.48 0.80 -26.05
N MET A 455 -23.12 -0.43 -25.64
CA MET A 455 -23.43 -0.93 -24.30
C MET A 455 -22.59 -0.23 -23.25
N THR A 456 -23.17 0.11 -22.10
CA THR A 456 -22.37 0.45 -20.91
C THR A 456 -21.53 -0.75 -20.47
N ASN A 457 -20.47 -0.55 -19.67
CA ASN A 457 -19.69 -1.63 -19.09
C ASN A 457 -20.59 -2.64 -18.34
N ARG A 458 -21.52 -2.13 -17.53
CA ARG A 458 -22.52 -2.94 -16.82
C ARG A 458 -23.41 -3.76 -17.76
N GLN A 459 -23.96 -3.15 -18.81
CA GLN A 459 -24.73 -3.89 -19.82
C GLN A 459 -23.90 -4.95 -20.53
N LEU A 460 -22.64 -4.64 -20.84
CA LEU A 460 -21.73 -5.57 -21.52
C LEU A 460 -21.45 -6.80 -20.64
N ILE A 461 -21.08 -6.62 -19.36
CA ILE A 461 -20.90 -7.73 -18.41
C ILE A 461 -22.15 -8.61 -18.38
N ASN A 462 -23.31 -7.98 -18.21
CA ASN A 462 -24.59 -8.67 -18.15
C ASN A 462 -24.91 -9.48 -19.41
N SER A 463 -24.42 -9.03 -20.57
CA SER A 463 -24.59 -9.76 -21.83
C SER A 463 -23.59 -10.90 -22.04
N LEU A 464 -22.41 -10.82 -21.40
CA LEU A 464 -21.28 -11.73 -21.63
C LEU A 464 -21.15 -12.83 -20.57
N GLY A 465 -21.63 -12.59 -19.35
CA GLY A 465 -21.63 -13.56 -18.24
C GLY A 465 -22.06 -14.99 -18.64
N PRO A 466 -23.24 -15.17 -19.25
CA PRO A 466 -23.70 -16.49 -19.70
C PRO A 466 -22.78 -17.12 -20.76
N ARG A 467 -22.11 -16.31 -21.59
CA ARG A 467 -21.21 -16.80 -22.66
C ARG A 467 -19.91 -17.35 -22.07
N PHE A 468 -19.33 -16.67 -21.10
CA PHE A 468 -18.17 -17.18 -20.36
C PHE A 468 -18.47 -18.51 -19.67
N TYR A 469 -19.61 -18.56 -18.97
CA TYR A 469 -20.04 -19.76 -18.27
C TYR A 469 -20.24 -20.93 -19.24
N SER A 470 -20.91 -20.67 -20.37
CA SER A 470 -21.07 -21.67 -21.44
C SER A 470 -19.73 -22.10 -22.05
N PHE A 471 -18.76 -21.19 -22.21
CA PHE A 471 -17.43 -21.51 -22.72
C PHE A 471 -16.73 -22.51 -21.79
N TYR A 472 -16.59 -22.21 -20.50
CA TYR A 472 -15.90 -23.06 -19.54
C TYR A 472 -16.56 -24.43 -19.42
N LEU A 473 -17.90 -24.48 -19.31
CA LEU A 473 -18.63 -25.75 -19.32
C LEU A 473 -18.34 -26.57 -20.59
N SER A 474 -18.39 -25.94 -21.77
CA SER A 474 -18.18 -26.64 -23.04
C SER A 474 -16.74 -27.14 -23.20
N TYR A 475 -15.76 -26.39 -22.71
CA TYR A 475 -14.36 -26.74 -22.82
C TYR A 475 -13.98 -27.86 -21.84
N LEU A 476 -14.42 -27.79 -20.59
CA LEU A 476 -14.18 -28.84 -19.61
C LEU A 476 -14.93 -30.13 -19.97
N ASP A 477 -16.14 -30.06 -20.53
CA ASP A 477 -16.84 -31.23 -21.05
C ASP A 477 -16.13 -31.85 -22.27
N ALA A 478 -15.57 -31.02 -23.15
CA ALA A 478 -14.73 -31.48 -24.27
C ALA A 478 -13.50 -32.26 -23.77
N ILE A 479 -12.83 -31.77 -22.72
CA ILE A 479 -11.69 -32.45 -22.08
C ILE A 479 -12.14 -33.78 -21.45
N ASN A 480 -13.23 -33.77 -20.67
CA ASN A 480 -13.76 -34.95 -19.99
C ASN A 480 -14.11 -36.08 -20.97
N GLN A 481 -14.82 -35.73 -22.05
CA GLN A 481 -15.28 -36.68 -23.07
C GLN A 481 -14.25 -36.93 -24.17
N TRP A 482 -13.17 -36.15 -24.21
CA TRP A 482 -12.18 -36.14 -25.27
C TRP A 482 -12.79 -35.92 -26.67
N LYS A 483 -13.69 -34.93 -26.77
CA LYS A 483 -14.48 -34.60 -27.98
C LYS A 483 -14.28 -33.13 -28.37
N PRO A 484 -13.35 -32.83 -29.29
CA PRO A 484 -13.09 -31.49 -29.83
C PRO A 484 -14.33 -30.67 -30.23
N GLU A 485 -15.34 -31.35 -30.78
CA GLU A 485 -16.58 -30.77 -31.29
C GLU A 485 -17.47 -30.16 -30.20
N LEU A 486 -17.22 -30.47 -28.92
CA LEU A 486 -17.99 -29.93 -27.80
C LEU A 486 -17.60 -28.51 -27.42
N ILE A 487 -16.39 -28.05 -27.80
CA ILE A 487 -15.94 -26.67 -27.53
C ILE A 487 -16.84 -25.70 -28.29
N LYS A 488 -17.45 -24.72 -27.62
CA LYS A 488 -18.40 -23.76 -28.22
C LYS A 488 -18.07 -22.32 -27.82
N GLY A 489 -18.57 -21.36 -28.59
CA GLY A 489 -18.47 -19.93 -28.29
C GLY A 489 -17.05 -19.37 -28.32
N VAL A 490 -16.16 -19.98 -29.13
CA VAL A 490 -14.76 -19.57 -29.28
C VAL A 490 -14.47 -19.26 -30.75
N SER A 491 -13.53 -18.33 -30.99
CA SER A 491 -13.03 -18.06 -32.34
C SER A 491 -12.34 -19.27 -32.95
N GLU A 492 -12.28 -19.33 -34.29
CA GLU A 492 -11.62 -20.44 -34.99
C GLU A 492 -10.13 -20.56 -34.62
N ALA A 493 -9.43 -19.41 -34.58
CA ALA A 493 -8.02 -19.37 -34.19
C ALA A 493 -7.81 -19.86 -32.74
N TYR A 494 -8.69 -19.46 -31.81
CA TYR A 494 -8.56 -19.88 -30.42
C TYR A 494 -8.95 -21.34 -30.21
N ARG A 495 -9.92 -21.84 -30.98
CA ARG A 495 -10.27 -23.26 -30.99
C ARG A 495 -9.06 -24.13 -31.29
N GLU A 496 -8.24 -23.78 -32.27
CA GLU A 496 -7.02 -24.55 -32.60
C GLU A 496 -6.04 -24.59 -31.42
N ASP A 497 -5.82 -23.45 -30.74
CA ASP A 497 -4.99 -23.39 -29.53
C ASP A 497 -5.56 -24.24 -28.39
N LEU A 498 -6.87 -24.19 -28.16
CA LEU A 498 -7.54 -25.01 -27.15
C LEU A 498 -7.42 -26.50 -27.42
N LEU A 499 -7.43 -26.93 -28.69
CA LEU A 499 -7.23 -28.33 -29.06
C LEU A 499 -5.80 -28.77 -28.80
N GLN A 500 -4.81 -27.93 -29.12
CA GLN A 500 -3.41 -28.21 -28.80
C GLN A 500 -3.20 -28.33 -27.27
N LYS A 501 -3.82 -27.44 -26.48
CA LYS A 501 -3.83 -27.51 -25.02
C LYS A 501 -4.53 -28.78 -24.53
N MET A 502 -5.69 -29.10 -25.10
CA MET A 502 -6.44 -30.32 -24.78
C MET A 502 -5.56 -31.56 -24.95
N GLU A 503 -4.85 -31.68 -26.08
CA GLU A 503 -3.91 -32.79 -26.35
C GLU A 503 -2.79 -32.95 -25.33
N ALA A 504 -2.37 -31.85 -24.69
CA ALA A 504 -1.35 -31.85 -23.65
C ALA A 504 -1.89 -32.29 -22.27
N TYR A 505 -3.21 -32.31 -22.05
CA TYR A 505 -3.77 -32.75 -20.78
C TYR A 505 -3.64 -34.25 -20.57
N ASN A 506 -3.55 -34.64 -19.30
CA ASN A 506 -3.67 -36.03 -18.91
C ASN A 506 -5.10 -36.53 -19.16
N LYS A 507 -5.27 -37.48 -20.09
CA LYS A 507 -6.56 -38.09 -20.44
C LYS A 507 -7.25 -38.80 -19.28
N ASP A 508 -6.51 -39.09 -18.22
CA ASP A 508 -7.02 -39.67 -16.99
C ASP A 508 -7.60 -38.64 -16.03
N LEU A 509 -7.64 -37.34 -16.36
CA LEU A 509 -8.30 -36.33 -15.53
C LEU A 509 -9.78 -36.16 -15.92
N LEU A 510 -10.58 -35.83 -14.91
CA LEU A 510 -11.94 -35.33 -14.98
C LEU A 510 -11.96 -33.94 -14.33
N PHE A 511 -12.79 -33.06 -14.84
CA PHE A 511 -13.01 -31.72 -14.33
C PHE A 511 -14.50 -31.52 -14.03
N ASP A 512 -14.83 -30.82 -12.96
CA ASP A 512 -16.18 -30.39 -12.63
C ASP A 512 -16.15 -28.89 -12.37
N PHE A 513 -16.98 -28.14 -13.10
CA PHE A 513 -16.98 -26.68 -13.02
C PHE A 513 -17.91 -26.23 -11.90
N HIS A 514 -17.43 -25.41 -10.98
CA HIS A 514 -18.20 -25.02 -9.80
C HIS A 514 -18.63 -23.58 -9.82
N ALA A 515 -17.70 -22.69 -10.15
CA ALA A 515 -17.98 -21.28 -10.09
C ALA A 515 -17.06 -20.49 -11.00
N MET A 516 -17.45 -19.24 -11.21
CA MET A 516 -16.61 -18.26 -11.85
C MET A 516 -16.89 -16.89 -11.27
N THR A 517 -15.83 -16.21 -10.90
CA THR A 517 -15.86 -14.86 -10.35
C THR A 517 -15.32 -13.89 -11.39
N PHE A 518 -16.05 -12.80 -11.64
CA PHE A 518 -15.61 -11.69 -12.48
C PHE A 518 -15.28 -10.49 -11.64
N ASP A 519 -14.18 -9.82 -11.97
CA ASP A 519 -13.94 -8.48 -11.47
C ASP A 519 -14.68 -7.48 -12.36
N ARG A 520 -15.70 -6.80 -11.80
CA ARG A 520 -16.46 -5.79 -12.54
C ARG A 520 -15.58 -4.61 -12.98
N ARG A 521 -14.45 -4.42 -12.31
CA ARG A 521 -13.49 -3.34 -12.55
C ARG A 521 -12.37 -3.71 -13.51
N SER A 522 -12.46 -4.84 -14.19
CA SER A 522 -11.38 -5.33 -15.06
C SER A 522 -11.64 -5.16 -16.55
N ILE A 523 -12.61 -4.33 -16.91
CA ILE A 523 -13.10 -4.26 -18.29
C ILE A 523 -12.31 -3.24 -19.06
N ASP A 524 -11.54 -3.73 -20.01
CA ASP A 524 -10.90 -2.91 -21.03
C ASP A 524 -11.50 -3.21 -22.40
N ARG A 525 -11.79 -2.16 -23.17
CA ARG A 525 -12.40 -2.23 -24.49
C ARG A 525 -11.48 -1.60 -25.48
N TYR A 526 -11.26 -2.28 -26.60
CA TYR A 526 -10.46 -1.73 -27.68
C TYR A 526 -10.96 -2.19 -29.03
N GLU A 527 -10.74 -1.36 -30.04
CA GLU A 527 -10.97 -1.74 -31.43
C GLU A 527 -9.65 -2.18 -32.06
N LYS A 528 -9.71 -3.30 -32.79
CA LYS A 528 -8.61 -3.79 -33.60
C LYS A 528 -9.15 -4.19 -34.96
N ASP A 529 -8.56 -3.61 -36.01
CA ASP A 529 -8.95 -3.85 -37.40
C ASP A 529 -10.45 -3.57 -37.69
N GLY A 530 -11.06 -2.65 -36.94
CA GLY A 530 -12.48 -2.29 -37.05
C GLY A 530 -13.44 -3.25 -36.33
N GLU A 531 -12.91 -4.20 -35.55
CA GLU A 531 -13.68 -5.11 -34.72
C GLU A 531 -13.48 -4.79 -33.24
N LEU A 532 -14.52 -5.04 -32.44
CA LEU A 532 -14.54 -4.72 -31.02
C LEU A 532 -14.05 -5.91 -30.19
N TYR A 533 -13.17 -5.62 -29.25
CA TYR A 533 -12.64 -6.56 -28.28
C TYR A 533 -12.88 -6.04 -26.88
N ALA A 534 -13.04 -6.97 -25.93
CA ALA A 534 -13.14 -6.66 -24.52
C ALA A 534 -12.36 -7.69 -23.69
N THR A 535 -11.63 -7.25 -22.68
CA THR A 535 -10.91 -8.13 -21.75
C THR A 535 -11.47 -8.06 -20.35
N PHE A 536 -11.40 -9.19 -19.63
CA PHE A 536 -11.93 -9.35 -18.28
C PHE A 536 -10.97 -10.17 -17.43
N ASN A 537 -10.80 -9.80 -16.16
CA ASN A 537 -10.20 -10.63 -15.13
C ASN A 537 -11.26 -11.60 -14.61
N VAL A 538 -10.94 -12.88 -14.67
CA VAL A 538 -11.83 -13.99 -14.34
C VAL A 538 -11.10 -14.97 -13.45
N GLN A 539 -11.72 -15.37 -12.35
CA GLN A 539 -11.32 -16.53 -11.58
C GLN A 539 -12.29 -17.65 -11.95
N ALA A 540 -11.77 -18.74 -12.51
CA ALA A 540 -12.57 -19.92 -12.79
C ALA A 540 -12.25 -20.99 -11.74
N ASP A 541 -13.27 -21.44 -11.02
CA ASP A 541 -13.16 -22.46 -9.98
C ASP A 541 -13.73 -23.78 -10.48
N TYR A 542 -12.92 -24.83 -10.39
CA TYR A 542 -13.27 -26.17 -10.85
C TYR A 542 -12.58 -27.22 -10.00
N ASP A 543 -13.26 -28.31 -9.71
CA ASP A 543 -12.60 -29.46 -9.12
C ASP A 543 -12.05 -30.36 -10.22
N TYR A 544 -11.04 -31.15 -9.89
CA TYR A 544 -10.54 -32.21 -10.76
C TYR A 544 -10.36 -33.53 -10.02
N ALA A 545 -10.55 -34.64 -10.72
CA ALA A 545 -10.36 -35.99 -10.22
C ALA A 545 -9.60 -36.84 -11.23
N TYR A 546 -8.97 -37.93 -10.78
CA TYR A 546 -8.46 -38.94 -11.71
C TYR A 546 -9.57 -39.94 -12.04
N LYS A 547 -9.73 -40.32 -13.31
CA LYS A 547 -10.66 -41.36 -13.77
C LYS A 547 -10.46 -42.71 -13.07
N SER A 548 -9.26 -42.97 -12.57
CA SER A 548 -8.93 -44.17 -11.80
C SER A 548 -9.39 -44.12 -10.33
N ASP A 549 -9.72 -42.94 -9.81
CA ASP A 549 -10.21 -42.69 -8.46
C ASP A 549 -11.16 -41.48 -8.46
N ASP A 550 -12.30 -41.60 -9.17
CA ASP A 550 -13.33 -40.56 -9.33
C ASP A 550 -14.08 -40.24 -8.02
N SER A 551 -13.74 -40.95 -6.95
CA SER A 551 -14.22 -40.70 -5.60
C SER A 551 -13.46 -39.58 -4.87
N LYS A 552 -12.32 -39.13 -5.42
CA LYS A 552 -11.50 -38.06 -4.84
C LYS A 552 -11.37 -36.89 -5.81
N TRP A 553 -12.00 -35.81 -5.43
CA TRP A 553 -11.92 -34.52 -6.09
C TRP A 553 -10.93 -33.62 -5.36
N PHE A 554 -10.17 -32.86 -6.15
CA PHE A 554 -9.22 -31.88 -5.68
C PHE A 554 -9.69 -30.51 -6.16
N ALA A 555 -9.70 -29.54 -5.24
CA ALA A 555 -9.99 -28.16 -5.60
C ALA A 555 -8.93 -27.65 -6.59
N GLY A 556 -9.41 -27.10 -7.69
CA GLY A 556 -8.63 -26.40 -8.67
C GLY A 556 -9.24 -25.02 -8.92
N GLY A 557 -8.44 -24.18 -9.54
CA GLY A 557 -8.89 -22.88 -9.98
C GLY A 557 -7.74 -22.14 -10.63
N ASN A 558 -8.07 -21.14 -11.42
CA ASN A 558 -7.06 -20.25 -11.97
C ASN A 558 -7.59 -18.86 -12.23
N TYR A 559 -6.67 -17.92 -12.10
CA TYR A 559 -6.85 -16.53 -12.48
C TYR A 559 -6.51 -16.39 -13.97
N GLN A 560 -7.40 -15.78 -14.73
CA GLN A 560 -7.26 -15.62 -16.17
C GLN A 560 -7.67 -14.22 -16.61
N ILE A 561 -6.97 -13.69 -17.61
CA ILE A 561 -7.51 -12.61 -18.45
C ILE A 561 -8.20 -13.29 -19.63
N VAL A 562 -9.50 -13.06 -19.79
CA VAL A 562 -10.30 -13.58 -20.91
C VAL A 562 -10.53 -12.47 -21.91
N THR A 563 -10.18 -12.70 -23.18
CA THR A 563 -10.44 -11.77 -24.28
C THR A 563 -11.65 -12.24 -25.07
N MET A 564 -12.64 -11.36 -25.18
CA MET A 564 -13.84 -11.51 -26.00
C MET A 564 -13.69 -10.71 -27.30
N HIS A 565 -14.16 -11.28 -28.40
CA HIS A 565 -14.21 -10.66 -29.71
C HIS A 565 -15.67 -10.60 -30.20
N TYR A 566 -16.13 -9.43 -30.64
CA TYR A 566 -17.42 -9.28 -31.28
C TYR A 566 -17.29 -9.45 -32.79
N ASN A 567 -17.69 -10.61 -33.28
CA ASN A 567 -17.65 -10.93 -34.71
C ASN A 567 -18.82 -10.22 -35.41
N SER A 568 -18.49 -9.13 -36.13
CA SER A 568 -19.48 -8.32 -36.84
C SER A 568 -20.23 -9.08 -37.94
N GLY A 569 -19.64 -10.15 -38.49
CA GLY A 569 -20.24 -10.99 -39.52
C GLY A 569 -21.31 -11.94 -38.98
N SER A 570 -21.14 -12.46 -37.77
CA SER A 570 -22.15 -13.30 -37.10
C SER A 570 -23.08 -12.50 -36.19
N GLY A 571 -22.67 -11.30 -35.75
CA GLY A 571 -23.38 -10.54 -34.73
C GLY A 571 -23.28 -11.15 -33.34
N GLU A 572 -22.24 -11.97 -33.09
CA GLU A 572 -22.07 -12.71 -31.84
C GLU A 572 -20.70 -12.45 -31.22
N TRP A 573 -20.67 -12.43 -29.89
CA TRP A 573 -19.45 -12.48 -29.11
C TRP A 573 -18.90 -13.90 -29.01
N GLU A 574 -17.60 -14.03 -29.21
CA GLU A 574 -16.84 -15.28 -29.06
C GLU A 574 -15.61 -15.05 -28.17
N VAL A 575 -15.21 -16.09 -27.44
CA VAL A 575 -13.94 -16.07 -26.70
C VAL A 575 -12.80 -16.16 -27.70
N PHE A 576 -11.95 -15.14 -27.70
CA PHE A 576 -10.81 -15.00 -28.59
C PHE A 576 -9.52 -15.51 -27.95
N GLY A 577 -9.44 -15.52 -26.62
CA GLY A 577 -8.24 -15.98 -25.93
C GLY A 577 -8.40 -16.01 -24.42
N THR A 578 -7.53 -16.79 -23.77
CA THR A 578 -7.33 -16.71 -22.31
C THR A 578 -5.84 -16.68 -21.99
N GLN A 579 -5.48 -15.90 -20.97
CA GLN A 579 -4.14 -15.82 -20.41
C GLN A 579 -4.19 -16.14 -18.92
N VAL A 580 -3.65 -17.30 -18.53
CA VAL A 580 -3.52 -17.69 -17.12
C VAL A 580 -2.49 -16.79 -16.43
N LYS A 581 -2.80 -16.36 -15.21
CA LYS A 581 -1.94 -15.56 -14.34
C LYS A 581 -1.69 -16.30 -13.02
N GLU A 582 -0.55 -16.04 -12.40
CA GLU A 582 -0.24 -16.57 -11.06
C GLU A 582 -1.14 -15.94 -10.00
N SER A 583 -1.42 -14.65 -10.14
CA SER A 583 -2.38 -13.89 -9.35
C SER A 583 -3.03 -12.83 -10.23
N LEU A 584 -4.23 -12.43 -9.84
CA LEU A 584 -4.89 -11.22 -10.31
C LEU A 584 -5.37 -10.48 -9.07
N ASP A 585 -5.20 -9.17 -9.05
CA ASP A 585 -5.82 -8.33 -8.04
C ASP A 585 -7.28 -8.17 -8.45
N PHE A 586 -8.17 -8.83 -7.70
CA PHE A 586 -9.60 -8.62 -7.82
C PHE A 586 -9.98 -7.45 -6.93
N SER A 587 -10.79 -6.55 -7.47
CA SER A 587 -11.47 -5.57 -6.64
C SER A 587 -12.42 -6.23 -5.63
N SER A 588 -12.92 -5.45 -4.67
CA SER A 588 -14.00 -5.92 -3.79
C SER A 588 -15.36 -6.02 -4.49
N ASP A 589 -15.48 -5.47 -5.71
CA ASP A 589 -16.70 -5.49 -6.51
C ASP A 589 -16.64 -6.63 -7.54
N THR A 590 -16.93 -7.83 -7.05
CA THR A 590 -16.88 -9.06 -7.84
C THR A 590 -18.26 -9.65 -8.04
N PHE A 591 -18.45 -10.34 -9.16
CA PHE A 591 -19.66 -11.10 -9.44
C PHE A 591 -19.38 -12.60 -9.51
N ASP A 592 -20.09 -13.40 -8.72
CA ASP A 592 -19.97 -14.86 -8.70
C ASP A 592 -21.10 -15.54 -9.49
N ILE A 593 -20.74 -16.38 -10.46
CA ILE A 593 -21.64 -17.40 -11.01
C ILE A 593 -21.34 -18.73 -10.34
N LYS A 594 -22.33 -19.39 -9.74
CA LYS A 594 -22.21 -20.75 -9.19
C LYS A 594 -23.03 -21.73 -10.03
N ALA A 595 -22.50 -22.95 -10.22
CA ALA A 595 -23.02 -23.98 -11.10
C ALA A 595 -24.15 -24.86 -10.50
#